data_AF-A0AAQ0CI97-F1
#
_entry.id   AF-A0AAQ0CI97-F1
#
_cell.length_a   1.000
_cell.length_b   1.000
_cell.length_c   1.000
_cell.angle_alpha   90.00
_cell.angle_beta   90.00
_cell.angle_gamma   90.00
#
_symmetry.space_group_name_H-M   'P 1'
#
loop_
_entity.id
_entity.type
_entity.pdbx_description
1 polymer ?
#
loop_
_entity_poly.entity_id
_entity_poly.type
_entity_poly.pdbx_seq_one_letter_code
_entity_poly.pdbx_strand_id
1 'polypeptide(L)'
;MSQPTHTHRTSGGKYAELQQHEGAGPLAGQRLVIYEDLDKGIQSATTQDDWLANWREIAPDDCPLCLGSGIDPIKGVKYKPCGHCYGLGKVKGNGEQATEQWDVADIALTIIAPLREKLESLQRIADNPAVQALIEQQRQQVVIDSMARQEQEWRDSRGHGPGGQRMTGD
;
A
#
# COMPACT_ATOMS: atom_id res chain seq x y z
N MET A 1 0.37 7.06 -29.58
CA MET A 1 -0.08 7.31 -28.19
C MET A 1 0.33 6.12 -27.35
N SER A 2 1.05 6.35 -26.27
CA SER A 2 1.46 5.32 -25.31
C SER A 2 0.21 4.74 -24.63
N GLN A 3 0.15 3.42 -24.42
CA GLN A 3 -0.92 2.79 -23.64
C GLN A 3 -0.68 3.04 -22.14
N PRO A 4 -1.72 3.26 -21.32
CA PRO A 4 -1.56 3.41 -19.89
C PRO A 4 -1.06 2.10 -19.29
N THR A 5 -0.01 2.16 -18.48
CA THR A 5 0.52 1.01 -17.73
C THR A 5 0.17 1.11 -16.25
N HIS A 6 -0.05 2.33 -15.74
CA HIS A 6 -0.27 2.61 -14.33
C HIS A 6 -1.43 3.57 -14.10
N THR A 7 -2.02 3.49 -12.91
CA THR A 7 -2.96 4.46 -12.37
C THR A 7 -2.46 4.97 -11.01
N HIS A 8 -2.80 6.21 -10.67
CA HIS A 8 -2.58 6.68 -9.30
C HIS A 8 -3.57 5.99 -8.36
N ARG A 9 -3.11 5.58 -7.17
CA ARG A 9 -3.90 4.80 -6.20
C ARG A 9 -5.11 5.56 -5.67
N THR A 10 -4.96 6.85 -5.39
CA THR A 10 -6.02 7.69 -4.78
C THR A 10 -6.82 8.52 -5.79
N SER A 11 -6.16 9.18 -6.75
CA SER A 11 -6.82 10.06 -7.71
C SER A 11 -7.20 9.38 -9.02
N GLY A 12 -6.72 8.16 -9.28
CA GLY A 12 -6.78 7.57 -10.61
C GLY A 12 -5.92 8.32 -11.62
N GLY A 13 -6.23 8.16 -12.90
CA GLY A 13 -5.53 8.82 -14.01
C GLY A 13 -4.74 7.85 -14.87
N LYS A 14 -4.38 8.29 -16.07
CA LYS A 14 -3.66 7.47 -17.05
C LYS A 14 -2.17 7.79 -17.05
N TYR A 15 -1.36 6.86 -16.57
CA TYR A 15 0.08 7.02 -16.54
C TYR A 15 0.79 5.92 -17.32
N ALA A 16 1.86 6.28 -18.02
CA ALA A 16 2.75 5.32 -18.66
C ALA A 16 4.14 5.43 -18.03
N GLU A 17 4.59 4.39 -17.36
CA GLU A 17 6.01 4.24 -17.03
C GLU A 17 6.81 4.08 -18.32
N LEU A 18 7.82 4.94 -18.50
CA LEU A 18 8.64 4.96 -19.71
C LEU A 18 10.02 4.35 -19.48
N GLN A 19 10.67 4.73 -18.37
CA GLN A 19 12.04 4.30 -18.07
C GLN A 19 12.37 4.43 -16.58
N GLN A 20 13.27 3.57 -16.10
CA GLN A 20 13.91 3.70 -14.80
C GLN A 20 15.43 3.92 -14.95
N HIS A 21 16.03 4.74 -14.09
CA HIS A 21 17.46 5.06 -14.12
C HIS A 21 17.99 5.37 -12.71
N GLU A 22 19.27 5.14 -12.50
CA GLU A 22 19.99 5.62 -11.31
C GLU A 22 20.07 7.15 -11.34
N GLY A 23 19.76 7.77 -10.21
CA GLY A 23 19.93 9.20 -10.01
C GLY A 23 21.41 9.59 -9.98
N ALA A 24 21.69 10.84 -10.33
CA ALA A 24 23.04 11.40 -10.33
C ALA A 24 23.14 12.64 -9.43
N GLY A 25 24.35 12.98 -9.01
CA GLY A 25 24.62 14.16 -8.19
C GLY A 25 23.91 14.08 -6.83
N PRO A 26 23.07 15.07 -6.45
CA PRO A 26 22.33 15.05 -5.19
C PRO A 26 21.35 13.87 -5.04
N LEU A 27 20.97 13.23 -6.15
CA LEU A 27 20.07 12.06 -6.18
C LEU A 27 20.84 10.74 -6.34
N ALA A 28 22.17 10.75 -6.19
CA ALA A 28 22.98 9.54 -6.28
C ALA A 28 22.54 8.49 -5.24
N GLY A 29 22.40 7.24 -5.68
CA GLY A 29 21.91 6.13 -4.86
C GLY A 29 20.38 6.06 -4.75
N GLN A 30 19.64 6.96 -5.39
CA GLN A 30 18.20 6.84 -5.56
C GLN A 30 17.88 6.38 -6.97
N ARG A 31 16.90 5.49 -7.11
CA ARG A 31 16.37 5.09 -8.42
C ARG A 31 15.23 6.02 -8.81
N LEU A 32 15.26 6.53 -10.03
CA LEU A 32 14.27 7.43 -10.59
C LEU A 32 13.39 6.70 -11.60
N VAL A 33 12.13 7.10 -11.66
CA VAL A 33 11.14 6.61 -12.62
C VAL A 33 10.68 7.81 -13.46
N ILE A 34 10.90 7.73 -14.77
CA ILE A 34 10.28 8.64 -15.74
C ILE A 34 8.95 8.03 -16.17
N TYR A 35 7.91 8.84 -16.07
CA TYR A 35 6.56 8.49 -16.48
C TYR A 35 5.91 9.63 -17.27
N GLU A 36 4.88 9.29 -18.04
CA GLU A 36 4.04 10.22 -18.77
C GLU A 36 2.64 10.26 -18.14
N ASP A 37 2.15 11.46 -17.79
CA ASP A 37 0.73 11.72 -17.56
C ASP A 37 0.05 11.84 -18.92
N LEU A 38 -0.64 10.79 -19.35
CA LEU A 38 -1.22 10.67 -20.69
C LEU A 38 -2.41 11.61 -20.90
N ASP A 39 -3.07 12.05 -19.82
CA ASP A 39 -4.18 13.00 -19.91
C ASP A 39 -3.66 14.41 -20.18
N LYS A 40 -2.45 14.73 -19.69
CA LYS A 40 -1.80 16.05 -19.90
C LYS A 40 -0.74 16.05 -21.01
N GLY A 41 -0.27 14.89 -21.44
CA GLY A 41 0.86 14.74 -22.35
C GLY A 41 2.18 15.27 -21.76
N ILE A 42 2.34 15.19 -20.43
CA ILE A 42 3.51 15.71 -19.72
C ILE A 42 4.35 14.53 -19.23
N GLN A 43 5.65 14.57 -19.53
CA GLN A 43 6.63 13.67 -18.92
C GLN A 43 7.14 14.26 -17.62
N SER A 44 7.27 13.41 -16.60
CA SER A 44 7.75 13.78 -15.28
C SER A 44 8.65 12.67 -14.74
N ALA A 45 9.50 13.02 -13.78
CA ALA A 45 10.35 12.07 -13.08
C ALA A 45 10.03 12.13 -11.58
N THR A 46 9.98 10.97 -10.94
CA THR A 46 9.89 10.85 -9.48
C THR A 46 10.86 9.77 -8.98
N THR A 47 11.01 9.63 -7.66
CA THR A 47 11.79 8.54 -7.07
C THR A 47 11.00 7.23 -7.17
N GLN A 48 11.70 6.09 -7.22
CA GLN A 48 11.06 4.78 -7.28
C GLN A 48 10.18 4.52 -6.04
N ASP A 49 10.63 4.97 -4.86
CA ASP A 49 9.86 4.81 -3.63
C ASP A 49 8.52 5.57 -3.71
N ASP A 50 8.54 6.81 -4.20
CA ASP A 50 7.34 7.60 -4.43
C ASP A 50 6.43 6.97 -5.49
N TRP A 51 7.03 6.48 -6.58
CA TRP A 51 6.30 5.78 -7.65
C TRP A 51 5.54 4.56 -7.13
N LEU A 52 6.21 3.68 -6.39
CA LEU A 52 5.59 2.46 -5.85
C LEU A 52 4.54 2.77 -4.77
N ALA A 53 4.74 3.83 -4.00
CA ALA A 53 3.82 4.26 -2.95
C ALA A 53 2.52 4.84 -3.52
N ASN A 54 2.59 5.60 -4.61
CA ASN A 54 1.46 6.39 -5.11
C ASN A 54 0.82 5.84 -6.38
N TRP A 55 1.56 5.09 -7.19
CA TRP A 55 1.07 4.45 -8.40
C TRP A 55 1.00 2.93 -8.23
N ARG A 56 0.15 2.32 -9.06
CA ARG A 56 0.06 0.87 -9.21
C ARG A 56 -0.14 0.54 -10.67
N GLU A 57 0.35 -0.62 -11.07
CA GLU A 57 0.02 -1.19 -12.37
C GLU A 57 -1.50 -1.36 -12.52
N ILE A 58 -1.95 -1.21 -13.76
CA ILE A 58 -3.35 -1.47 -14.13
C ILE A 58 -3.52 -2.97 -14.23
N ALA A 59 -4.41 -3.50 -13.39
CA ALA A 59 -4.73 -4.92 -13.38
C ALA A 59 -5.67 -5.26 -14.55
N PRO A 60 -5.65 -6.50 -15.06
CA PRO A 60 -6.53 -6.91 -16.17
C PRO A 60 -8.03 -6.77 -15.88
N ASP A 61 -8.42 -6.85 -14.61
CA ASP A 61 -9.78 -6.72 -14.13
C ASP A 61 -10.14 -5.28 -13.70
N ASP A 62 -9.24 -4.31 -13.87
CA ASP A 62 -9.56 -2.91 -13.62
C ASP A 62 -10.54 -2.38 -14.67
N CYS A 63 -11.50 -1.58 -14.19
CA CYS A 63 -12.44 -0.86 -15.05
C CYS A 63 -11.68 -0.04 -16.09
N PRO A 64 -11.96 -0.21 -17.40
CA PRO A 64 -11.21 0.48 -18.45
C PRO A 64 -11.43 2.00 -18.45
N LEU A 65 -12.51 2.47 -17.81
CA LEU A 65 -12.80 3.90 -17.71
C LEU A 65 -12.04 4.59 -16.56
N CYS A 66 -12.09 4.02 -15.35
CA CYS A 66 -11.46 4.62 -14.17
C CYS A 66 -10.11 3.99 -13.80
N LEU A 67 -9.70 2.94 -14.52
CA LEU A 67 -8.47 2.18 -14.29
C LEU A 67 -8.35 1.67 -12.86
N GLY A 68 -9.49 1.30 -12.28
CA GLY A 68 -9.56 0.82 -10.90
C GLY A 68 -9.33 1.83 -9.79
N SER A 69 -9.47 3.12 -10.06
CA SER A 69 -9.60 4.15 -9.01
C SER A 69 -11.01 4.18 -8.37
N GLY A 70 -12.02 3.64 -9.05
CA GLY A 70 -13.43 3.74 -8.64
C GLY A 70 -14.05 5.13 -8.83
N ILE A 71 -13.27 6.13 -9.24
CA ILE A 71 -13.72 7.51 -9.43
C ILE A 71 -13.72 7.83 -10.92
N ASP A 72 -14.73 8.54 -11.40
CA ASP A 72 -14.77 8.99 -12.79
C ASP A 72 -13.69 10.08 -13.04
N PRO A 73 -12.60 9.78 -13.77
CA PRO A 73 -11.52 10.75 -13.96
C PRO A 73 -11.95 11.89 -14.90
N ILE A 74 -12.93 11.65 -15.78
CA ILE A 74 -13.42 12.63 -16.76
C ILE A 74 -14.29 13.69 -16.08
N LYS A 75 -15.13 13.27 -15.12
CA LYS A 75 -16.04 14.20 -14.44
C LYS A 75 -15.34 15.10 -13.42
N GLY A 76 -14.11 14.78 -13.00
CA GLY A 76 -13.32 15.61 -12.07
C GLY A 76 -13.92 15.75 -10.66
N VAL A 77 -15.00 15.02 -10.37
CA VAL A 77 -15.73 15.10 -9.11
C VAL A 77 -15.39 13.90 -8.23
N LYS A 78 -14.49 14.08 -7.25
CA LYS A 78 -13.99 13.01 -6.37
C LYS A 78 -15.08 12.25 -5.60
N TYR A 79 -16.26 12.84 -5.40
CA TYR A 79 -17.37 12.21 -4.67
C TYR A 79 -18.34 11.44 -5.58
N LYS A 80 -18.13 11.43 -6.90
CA LYS A 80 -19.00 10.68 -7.82
C LYS A 80 -18.32 9.36 -8.20
N PRO A 81 -18.94 8.21 -7.89
CA PRO A 81 -18.41 6.93 -8.32
C PRO A 81 -18.37 6.87 -9.85
N CYS A 82 -17.41 6.15 -10.38
CA CYS A 82 -17.35 5.85 -11.80
C CYS A 82 -18.66 5.17 -12.23
N GLY A 83 -19.40 5.79 -13.15
CA GLY A 83 -20.70 5.25 -13.60
C GLY A 83 -20.58 3.93 -14.38
N HIS A 84 -19.36 3.58 -14.84
CA HIS A 84 -19.10 2.40 -15.65
C HIS A 84 -18.87 1.13 -14.83
N CYS A 85 -18.35 1.27 -13.61
CA CYS A 85 -18.18 0.17 -12.66
C CYS A 85 -18.95 0.43 -11.34
N TYR A 86 -19.84 1.42 -11.35
CA TYR A 86 -20.57 1.91 -10.17
C TYR A 86 -19.69 2.15 -8.93
N GLY A 87 -18.44 2.55 -9.16
CA GLY A 87 -17.47 2.84 -8.10
C GLY A 87 -16.65 1.65 -7.61
N LEU A 88 -16.90 0.42 -8.09
CA LEU A 88 -16.12 -0.76 -7.68
C LEU A 88 -14.68 -0.76 -8.21
N GLY A 89 -14.39 0.03 -9.24
CA GLY A 89 -13.08 0.04 -9.90
C GLY A 89 -12.78 -1.23 -10.72
N LYS A 90 -13.64 -2.24 -10.69
CA LYS A 90 -13.42 -3.53 -11.36
C LYS A 90 -14.47 -3.82 -12.43
N VAL A 91 -14.12 -4.70 -13.36
CA VAL A 91 -15.04 -5.32 -14.33
C VAL A 91 -15.43 -6.72 -13.89
N LYS A 92 -16.35 -7.35 -14.63
CA LYS A 92 -16.75 -8.74 -14.39
C LYS A 92 -15.57 -9.70 -14.57
N GLY A 93 -15.69 -10.91 -14.02
CA GLY A 93 -14.64 -11.93 -14.11
C GLY A 93 -14.29 -12.37 -15.55
N ASN A 94 -15.18 -12.11 -16.52
CA ASN A 94 -14.94 -12.34 -17.95
C ASN A 94 -14.30 -11.13 -18.67
N GLY A 95 -13.94 -10.07 -17.94
CA GLY A 95 -13.39 -8.83 -18.48
C GLY A 95 -14.42 -7.86 -19.03
N GLU A 96 -15.72 -8.20 -19.02
CA GLU A 96 -16.78 -7.33 -19.51
C GLU A 96 -17.20 -6.28 -18.47
N GLN A 97 -17.56 -5.10 -18.98
CA GLN A 97 -18.07 -4.00 -18.16
C GLN A 97 -19.40 -4.37 -17.47
N ALA A 98 -19.68 -3.69 -16.34
CA ALA A 98 -21.03 -3.69 -15.78
C ALA A 98 -21.97 -2.98 -16.76
N THR A 99 -23.01 -3.68 -17.20
CA THR A 99 -24.07 -3.12 -18.04
C THR A 99 -25.21 -2.54 -17.20
N GLU A 100 -25.50 -3.16 -16.05
CA GLU A 100 -26.57 -2.75 -15.14
C GLU A 100 -26.13 -2.80 -13.68
N GLN A 101 -26.94 -2.22 -12.78
CA GLN A 101 -26.65 -2.23 -11.35
C GLN A 101 -26.60 -3.64 -10.74
N TRP A 102 -27.30 -4.61 -11.32
CA TRP A 102 -27.26 -6.01 -10.86
C TRP A 102 -25.91 -6.68 -11.09
N ASP A 103 -25.18 -6.27 -12.13
CA ASP A 103 -23.83 -6.77 -12.41
C ASP A 103 -22.81 -6.41 -11.31
N VAL A 104 -23.12 -5.42 -10.49
CA VAL A 104 -22.29 -5.00 -9.35
C VAL A 104 -22.16 -6.12 -8.33
N ALA A 105 -23.20 -6.94 -8.15
CA ALA A 105 -23.16 -8.08 -7.23
C ALA A 105 -22.17 -9.15 -7.72
N ASP A 106 -22.16 -9.44 -9.03
CA ASP A 106 -21.24 -10.41 -9.62
C ASP A 106 -19.78 -9.93 -9.51
N ILE A 107 -19.53 -8.66 -9.81
CA ILE A 107 -18.20 -8.05 -9.64
C ILE A 107 -17.79 -8.04 -8.15
N ALA A 108 -18.71 -7.76 -7.24
CA ALA A 108 -18.42 -7.82 -5.81
C ALA A 108 -18.05 -9.25 -5.39
N LEU A 109 -18.72 -10.28 -5.93
CA LEU A 109 -18.40 -11.67 -5.64
C LEU A 109 -17.01 -12.07 -6.16
N THR A 110 -16.60 -11.61 -7.35
CA THR A 110 -15.24 -11.89 -7.86
C THR A 110 -14.15 -11.27 -6.99
N ILE A 111 -14.44 -10.16 -6.31
CA ILE A 111 -13.52 -9.53 -5.34
C ILE A 111 -13.57 -10.25 -3.98
N ILE A 112 -14.77 -10.54 -3.47
CA ILE A 112 -14.99 -11.04 -2.11
C ILE A 112 -14.51 -12.48 -1.94
N ALA A 113 -14.73 -13.35 -2.94
CA ALA A 113 -14.39 -14.77 -2.80
C ALA A 113 -12.88 -15.01 -2.57
N PRO A 114 -11.96 -14.44 -3.39
CA PRO A 114 -10.52 -14.56 -3.13
C PRO A 114 -10.08 -13.92 -1.81
N LEU A 115 -10.71 -12.81 -1.41
CA LEU A 115 -10.42 -12.17 -0.13
C LEU A 115 -10.81 -13.05 1.07
N ARG A 116 -11.94 -13.75 0.99
CA ARG A 116 -12.36 -14.71 2.02
C ARG A 116 -11.38 -15.86 2.13
N GLU A 117 -11.01 -16.48 1.01
CA GLU A 117 -10.03 -17.58 0.99
C GLU A 117 -8.69 -17.14 1.59
N LYS A 118 -8.22 -15.94 1.22
CA LYS A 118 -6.98 -15.38 1.77
C LYS A 118 -7.09 -15.12 3.27
N LEU A 119 -8.23 -14.60 3.74
CA LEU A 119 -8.46 -14.33 5.15
C LEU A 119 -8.53 -15.62 5.96
N GLU A 120 -9.21 -16.65 5.46
CA GLU A 120 -9.24 -17.99 6.07
C GLU A 120 -7.85 -18.63 6.11
N SER A 121 -7.04 -18.46 5.05
CA SER A 121 -5.65 -18.91 5.05
C SER A 121 -4.81 -18.19 6.10
N LEU A 122 -4.96 -16.88 6.24
CA LEU A 122 -4.24 -16.09 7.24
C LEU A 122 -4.68 -16.46 8.66
N GLN A 123 -5.97 -16.69 8.87
CA GLN A 123 -6.50 -17.19 10.15
C GLN A 123 -5.89 -18.55 10.50
N ARG A 124 -5.86 -19.51 9.57
CA ARG A 124 -5.21 -20.81 9.82
C ARG A 124 -3.73 -20.69 10.21
N ILE A 125 -3.02 -19.72 9.64
CA ILE A 125 -1.62 -19.45 10.01
C ILE A 125 -1.55 -18.81 11.41
N ALA A 126 -2.40 -17.83 11.71
CA ALA A 126 -2.44 -17.14 13.00
C ALA A 126 -2.87 -18.07 14.15
N ASP A 127 -3.75 -19.02 13.87
CA ASP A 127 -4.23 -20.03 14.82
C ASP A 127 -3.26 -21.21 14.97
N ASN A 128 -2.17 -21.25 14.20
CA ASN A 128 -1.15 -22.29 14.32
C ASN A 128 -0.39 -22.12 15.66
N PRO A 129 -0.42 -23.12 16.56
CA PRO A 129 0.23 -23.03 17.87
C PRO A 129 1.74 -22.73 17.79
N ALA A 130 2.44 -23.22 16.76
CA ALA A 130 3.86 -22.94 16.58
C ALA A 130 4.11 -21.47 16.21
N VAL A 131 3.22 -20.86 15.42
CA VAL A 131 3.29 -19.43 15.08
C VAL A 131 2.97 -18.58 16.31
N GLN A 132 1.97 -18.97 17.11
CA GLN A 132 1.67 -18.28 18.36
C GLN A 132 2.82 -18.35 19.36
N ALA A 133 3.44 -19.52 19.52
CA ALA A 133 4.62 -19.68 20.37
C ALA A 133 5.80 -18.81 19.89
N LEU A 134 6.01 -18.70 18.58
CA LEU A 134 7.05 -17.84 18.01
C LEU A 134 6.77 -16.35 18.26
N ILE A 135 5.51 -15.90 18.08
CA ILE A 135 5.09 -14.52 18.36
C ILE A 135 5.29 -14.20 19.85
N GLU A 136 4.93 -15.12 20.73
CA GLU A 136 5.10 -14.95 22.18
C GLU A 136 6.58 -14.90 22.57
N GLN A 137 7.42 -15.76 21.99
CA GLN A 137 8.87 -15.72 22.18
C GLN A 137 9.46 -14.38 21.72
N GLN A 138 9.02 -13.85 20.57
CA GLN A 138 9.46 -12.53 20.10
C GLN A 138 9.00 -11.40 21.04
N ARG A 139 7.77 -11.44 21.54
CA ARG A 139 7.29 -10.45 22.52
C ARG A 139 8.13 -10.47 23.80
N GLN A 140 8.42 -11.66 24.31
CA GLN A 140 9.28 -11.81 25.49
C GLN A 140 10.69 -11.28 25.23
N GLN A 141 11.28 -11.55 24.07
CA GLN A 141 12.58 -11.01 23.71
C GLN A 141 12.58 -9.48 23.64
N VAL A 142 11.55 -8.86 23.04
CA VAL A 142 11.43 -7.40 22.99
C VAL A 142 11.32 -6.79 24.39
N VAL A 143 10.58 -7.43 25.29
CA VAL A 143 10.50 -6.99 26.69
C VAL A 143 11.89 -7.08 27.35
N ILE A 144 12.59 -8.21 27.20
CA ILE A 144 13.95 -8.39 27.75
C ILE A 144 14.91 -7.32 27.19
N ASP A 145 14.91 -7.11 25.87
CA ASP A 145 15.77 -6.13 25.20
C ASP A 145 15.44 -4.69 25.62
N SER A 146 14.17 -4.39 25.93
CA SER A 146 13.75 -3.08 26.42
C SER A 146 14.18 -2.85 27.88
N MET A 147 14.08 -3.88 28.73
CA MET A 147 14.54 -3.82 30.12
C MET A 147 16.07 -3.70 30.19
N ALA A 148 16.80 -4.48 29.36
CA ALA A 148 18.25 -4.40 29.28
C ALA A 148 18.73 -3.02 28.82
N ARG A 149 18.06 -2.41 27.82
CA ARG A 149 18.34 -1.03 27.39
C ARG A 149 18.07 -0.02 28.49
N GLN A 150 16.95 -0.13 29.19
CA GLN A 150 16.60 0.77 30.29
C GLN A 150 17.58 0.67 31.46
N GLU A 151 18.04 -0.54 31.80
CA GLU A 151 19.04 -0.76 32.84
C GLU A 151 20.40 -0.18 32.44
N GLN A 152 20.80 -0.37 31.18
CA GLN A 152 22.03 0.22 30.64
C GLN A 152 21.96 1.75 30.65
N GLU A 153 20.86 2.34 30.19
CA GLU A 153 20.61 3.78 30.27
C GLU A 153 20.63 4.30 31.71
N TRP A 154 20.08 3.55 32.68
CA TRP A 154 20.12 3.93 34.09
C TRP A 154 21.54 3.89 34.66
N ARG A 155 22.32 2.84 34.36
CA ARG A 155 23.73 2.71 34.77
C ARG A 155 24.64 3.76 34.15
N ASP A 156 24.40 4.10 32.88
CA ASP A 156 25.15 5.11 32.14
C ASP A 156 24.68 6.54 32.48
N SER A 157 23.48 6.69 33.07
CA SER A 157 23.00 7.96 33.61
C SER A 157 23.76 8.34 34.88
N ARG A 158 23.77 9.64 35.23
CA ARG A 158 24.42 10.15 36.47
C ARG A 158 23.72 9.73 37.79
N GLY A 159 22.92 8.65 37.76
CA GLY A 159 22.34 7.98 38.92
C GLY A 159 21.22 8.80 39.55
N HIS A 160 20.15 9.10 38.82
CA HIS A 160 18.96 9.74 39.39
C HIS A 160 17.79 8.77 39.21
N GLY A 161 17.27 8.22 40.31
CA GLY A 161 16.04 7.44 40.29
C GLY A 161 14.81 8.32 40.03
N PRO A 162 13.63 7.73 39.79
CA PRO A 162 12.38 8.47 39.76
C PRO A 162 12.20 9.22 41.09
N GLY A 163 12.21 10.55 41.05
CA GLY A 163 12.21 11.41 42.26
C GLY A 163 13.53 12.10 42.58
N GLY A 164 14.57 11.97 41.75
CA GLY A 164 15.80 12.77 41.85
C GLY A 164 16.72 12.42 43.02
N GLN A 165 16.41 11.38 43.81
CA GLN A 165 17.28 10.90 44.87
C GLN A 165 18.23 9.81 44.37
N ARG A 166 19.49 9.90 44.80
CA ARG A 166 20.49 8.85 44.65
C ARG A 166 20.21 7.75 45.69
N MET A 167 19.64 6.64 45.24
CA MET A 167 19.63 5.39 46.00
C MET A 167 20.96 4.66 45.75
N THR A 168 22.04 5.12 46.37
CA THR A 168 23.23 4.28 46.57
C THR A 168 22.98 3.48 47.83
N GLY A 169 22.62 2.20 47.68
CA GLY A 169 22.55 1.27 48.80
C GLY A 169 23.96 0.93 49.26
N ASP A 170 24.38 1.57 50.34
CA ASP A 170 25.26 1.01 51.38
C ASP A 170 24.42 0.84 52.66
#